data_AF-A0A7J5EW23-F1
#
_entry.id   AF-A0A7J5EW23-F1
#
_cell.length_a   1.000
_cell.length_b   1.000
_cell.length_c   1.000
_cell.angle_alpha   90.00
_cell.angle_beta   90.00
_cell.angle_gamma   90.00
#
_symmetry.space_group_name_H-M   'P 1'
#
loop_
_entity.id
_entity.type
_entity.pdbx_description
1 polymer ?
#
loop_
_entity_poly.entity_id
_entity_poly.type
_entity_poly.pdbx_seq_one_letter_code
_entity_poly.pdbx_strand_id
1 'polypeptide(L)'
;MFDEERSEECGSADQVQVRVPTPAQDRAAHVGDDWRAVDRQVRRLAARRSALDAEEARLLVIARRLEIHKRLGFGSFDEYLERALGYAPTTGRDRVRVAEALEALPETRLALAEGTVSFS
;
A
#
# COMPACT_ATOMS: atom_id res chain seq x y z
N MET A 1 -2.66 20.09 70.14
CA MET A 1 -3.78 20.27 71.07
C MET A 1 -4.36 21.64 70.73
N PHE A 2 -5.39 21.66 69.85
CA PHE A 2 -6.36 22.74 69.56
C PHE A 2 -5.79 24.09 69.04
N ASP A 3 -6.31 24.82 68.05
CA ASP A 3 -7.56 24.88 67.27
C ASP A 3 -7.19 25.55 65.92
N GLU A 4 -7.70 25.13 64.75
CA GLU A 4 -8.96 25.57 64.12
C GLU A 4 -9.06 27.10 63.95
N GLU A 5 -8.48 27.65 62.88
CA GLU A 5 -8.98 28.89 62.29
C GLU A 5 -9.28 28.69 60.81
N ARG A 6 -10.53 28.31 60.58
CA ARG A 6 -11.25 28.62 59.35
C ARG A 6 -11.44 30.14 59.28
N SER A 7 -10.95 30.75 58.21
CA SER A 7 -11.57 31.96 57.69
C SER A 7 -11.66 31.86 56.18
N GLU A 8 -12.90 31.95 55.76
CA GLU A 8 -13.41 31.87 54.40
C GLU A 8 -13.01 33.13 53.64
N GLU A 9 -12.40 32.95 52.46
CA GLU A 9 -12.41 34.00 51.45
C GLU A 9 -13.23 33.52 50.26
N CYS A 10 -14.46 34.02 50.23
CA CYS A 10 -15.40 33.92 49.13
C CYS A 10 -14.95 34.90 48.05
N GLY A 11 -14.54 34.38 46.89
CA GLY A 11 -14.03 35.18 45.77
C GLY A 11 -14.32 34.53 44.43
N SER A 12 -15.58 34.63 44.00
CA SER A 12 -16.01 35.02 42.64
C SER A 12 -15.49 34.26 41.40
N ALA A 13 -16.48 33.82 40.62
CA ALA A 13 -16.47 33.53 39.18
C ALA A 13 -15.72 32.24 38.77
N ASP A 14 -16.44 31.13 38.63
CA ASP A 14 -17.29 30.86 37.45
C ASP A 14 -16.58 31.18 36.13
N GLN A 15 -15.56 30.37 35.80
CA GLN A 15 -15.29 29.93 34.43
C GLN A 15 -14.68 28.54 34.47
N VAL A 16 -15.52 27.52 34.73
CA VAL A 16 -15.19 26.20 34.20
C VAL A 16 -15.39 26.31 32.70
N GLN A 17 -14.31 26.59 31.96
CA GLN A 17 -14.30 26.35 30.52
C GLN A 17 -14.52 24.86 30.31
N VAL A 18 -15.78 24.46 30.15
CA VAL A 18 -16.15 23.20 29.55
C VAL A 18 -15.70 23.31 28.10
N ARG A 19 -14.46 22.93 27.85
CA ARG A 19 -13.97 22.67 26.50
C ARG A 19 -14.79 21.52 25.97
N VAL A 20 -15.86 21.83 25.25
CA VAL A 20 -16.59 20.86 24.45
C VAL A 20 -15.59 20.29 23.43
N PRO A 21 -15.21 19.01 23.51
CA PRO A 21 -14.42 18.44 22.44
C PRO A 21 -15.38 18.24 21.27
N THR A 22 -15.25 19.08 20.26
CA THR A 22 -16.00 18.95 19.00
C THR A 22 -15.61 17.60 18.36
N PRO A 23 -16.50 16.60 18.24
CA PRO A 23 -16.12 15.25 17.80
C PRO A 23 -15.91 15.13 16.27
N ALA A 24 -15.64 16.25 15.61
CA ALA A 24 -15.41 16.31 14.16
C ALA A 24 -13.93 16.45 13.79
N GLN A 25 -13.06 16.91 14.70
CA GLN A 25 -11.67 17.27 14.36
C GLN A 25 -10.64 16.20 14.73
N ASP A 26 -10.98 15.25 15.61
CA ASP A 26 -10.06 14.17 16.02
C ASP A 26 -9.97 12.99 15.02
N ARG A 27 -10.86 12.91 14.03
CA ARG A 27 -10.87 11.78 13.09
C ARG A 27 -9.75 11.83 12.06
N ALA A 28 -9.21 13.01 11.77
CA ALA A 28 -8.09 13.19 10.84
C ALA A 28 -6.71 13.22 11.54
N ALA A 29 -6.67 13.50 12.85
CA ALA A 29 -5.44 13.77 13.58
C ALA A 29 -4.79 12.52 14.24
N HIS A 30 -5.38 11.33 14.14
CA HIS A 30 -4.81 10.12 14.76
C HIS A 30 -4.39 9.02 13.77
N VAL A 31 -4.41 9.30 12.46
CA VAL A 31 -3.79 8.42 11.45
C VAL A 31 -2.25 8.50 11.53
N GLY A 32 -1.71 9.58 12.10
CA GLY A 32 -0.27 9.81 12.24
C GLY A 32 0.41 9.12 13.44
N ASP A 33 -0.32 8.84 14.53
CA ASP A 33 0.29 8.35 15.79
C ASP A 33 0.10 6.84 16.04
N ASP A 34 -0.89 6.19 15.43
CA ASP A 34 -1.00 4.73 15.48
C ASP A 34 -0.14 4.12 14.37
N TRP A 35 1.16 4.00 14.62
CA TRP A 35 2.10 3.32 13.72
C TRP A 35 1.64 1.90 13.35
N ARG A 36 0.84 1.23 14.20
CA ARG A 36 0.26 -0.08 13.88
C ARG A 36 -0.85 0.02 12.85
N ALA A 37 -1.64 1.09 12.85
CA ALA A 37 -2.62 1.35 11.79
C ALA A 37 -1.92 1.60 10.45
N VAL A 38 -0.86 2.40 10.45
CA VAL A 38 -0.03 2.65 9.25
C VAL A 38 0.62 1.35 8.76
N ASP A 39 1.24 0.56 9.63
CA ASP A 39 1.83 -0.75 9.27
C ASP A 39 0.77 -1.68 8.66
N ARG A 40 -0.42 -1.80 9.28
CA ARG A 40 -1.53 -2.59 8.72
C ARG A 40 -1.95 -2.09 7.33
N GLN A 41 -2.00 -0.78 7.10
CA GLN A 41 -2.32 -0.22 5.79
C GLN A 41 -1.24 -0.50 4.75
N VAL A 42 0.03 -0.34 5.12
CA VAL A 42 1.17 -0.64 4.25
C VAL A 42 1.20 -2.12 3.87
N ARG A 43 0.99 -3.04 4.82
CA ARG A 43 0.90 -4.48 4.55
C ARG A 43 -0.28 -4.84 3.63
N ARG A 44 -1.44 -4.19 3.81
CA ARG A 44 -2.58 -4.35 2.89
C ARG A 44 -2.26 -3.85 1.49
N LEU A 45 -1.54 -2.74 1.37
CA LEU A 45 -1.09 -2.23 0.07
C LEU A 45 -0.08 -3.19 -0.58
N ALA A 46 0.86 -3.73 0.20
CA ALA A 46 1.82 -4.73 -0.27
C ALA A 46 1.09 -5.97 -0.81
N ALA A 47 0.14 -6.55 -0.06
CA ALA A 47 -0.63 -7.71 -0.52
C ALA A 47 -1.42 -7.42 -1.81
N ARG A 48 -2.02 -6.23 -1.93
CA ARG A 48 -2.70 -5.82 -3.18
C ARG A 48 -1.72 -5.68 -4.35
N ARG A 49 -0.52 -5.14 -4.11
CA ARG A 49 0.54 -5.06 -5.13
C ARG A 49 0.99 -6.45 -5.56
N SER A 50 1.21 -7.35 -4.61
CA SER A 50 1.59 -8.74 -4.88
C SER A 50 0.57 -9.48 -5.75
N ALA A 51 -0.73 -9.28 -5.50
CA ALA A 51 -1.79 -9.83 -6.37
C ALA A 51 -1.74 -9.24 -7.79
N LEU A 52 -1.54 -7.92 -7.91
CA LEU A 52 -1.40 -7.25 -9.21
C LEU A 52 -0.14 -7.71 -9.96
N ASP A 53 0.96 -7.90 -9.25
CA ASP A 53 2.24 -8.38 -9.79
C ASP A 53 2.09 -9.81 -10.35
N ALA A 54 1.35 -10.68 -9.66
CA ALA A 54 1.06 -12.03 -10.13
C ALA A 54 0.15 -12.03 -11.38
N GLU A 55 -0.84 -11.14 -11.41
CA GLU A 55 -1.71 -10.97 -12.57
C GLU A 55 -0.95 -10.41 -13.78
N GLU A 56 -0.11 -9.39 -13.56
CA GLU A 56 0.75 -8.82 -14.59
C GLU A 56 1.67 -9.89 -15.18
N ALA A 57 2.34 -10.70 -14.36
CA ALA A 57 3.19 -11.79 -14.83
C ALA A 57 2.41 -12.74 -15.77
N ARG A 58 1.20 -13.15 -15.38
CA ARG A 58 0.34 -13.98 -16.23
C ARG A 58 0.02 -13.30 -17.56
N LEU A 59 -0.34 -12.01 -17.53
CA LEU A 59 -0.68 -11.24 -18.73
C LEU A 59 0.53 -11.05 -19.65
N LEU A 60 1.73 -10.88 -19.11
CA LEU A 60 2.96 -10.74 -19.90
C LEU A 60 3.26 -12.00 -20.73
N VAL A 61 3.08 -13.19 -20.16
CA VAL A 61 3.26 -14.46 -20.88
C VAL A 61 2.22 -14.57 -22.02
N ILE A 62 0.96 -14.25 -21.74
CA ILE A 62 -0.11 -14.29 -22.74
C ILE A 62 0.15 -13.26 -23.85
N ALA A 63 0.52 -12.03 -23.49
CA ALA A 63 0.85 -10.95 -24.40
C ALA A 63 2.02 -11.32 -25.33
N ARG A 64 3.04 -11.96 -24.79
CA ARG A 64 4.20 -12.46 -25.55
C ARG A 64 3.77 -13.52 -26.56
N ARG A 65 2.98 -14.51 -26.13
CA ARG A 65 2.47 -15.60 -26.99
C ARG A 65 1.55 -15.13 -28.10
N LEU A 66 0.69 -14.15 -27.79
CA LEU A 66 -0.22 -13.55 -28.78
C LEU A 66 0.48 -12.56 -29.71
N GLU A 67 1.77 -12.29 -29.46
CA GLU A 67 2.58 -11.31 -30.16
C GLU A 67 1.88 -9.95 -30.28
N ILE A 68 1.27 -9.47 -29.19
CA ILE A 68 0.41 -8.27 -29.23
C ILE A 68 1.17 -7.02 -29.71
N HIS A 69 2.48 -6.99 -29.51
CA HIS A 69 3.37 -5.96 -30.04
C HIS A 69 3.22 -5.82 -31.56
N LYS A 70 3.16 -6.93 -32.31
CA LYS A 70 2.96 -6.90 -33.77
C LYS A 70 1.57 -6.40 -34.14
N ARG A 71 0.55 -6.81 -33.40
CA ARG A 71 -0.85 -6.42 -33.64
C ARG A 71 -1.09 -4.93 -33.39
N LEU A 72 -0.35 -4.37 -32.45
CA LEU A 72 -0.40 -2.95 -32.09
C LEU A 72 0.62 -2.09 -32.87
N GLY A 73 1.41 -2.69 -33.76
CA GLY A 73 2.35 -1.96 -34.63
C GLY A 73 3.71 -1.60 -34.01
N PHE A 74 4.08 -2.23 -32.90
CA PHE A 74 5.43 -2.10 -32.31
C PHE A 74 6.43 -2.99 -33.05
N GLY A 75 7.68 -2.53 -33.17
CA GLY A 75 8.76 -3.25 -33.85
C GLY A 75 9.31 -4.43 -33.05
N SER A 76 9.13 -4.44 -31.73
CA SER A 76 9.50 -5.57 -30.88
C SER A 76 8.63 -5.61 -29.62
N PHE A 77 8.65 -6.74 -28.91
CA PHE A 77 7.98 -6.82 -27.61
C PHE A 77 8.66 -5.93 -26.57
N ASP A 78 9.99 -5.77 -26.63
CA ASP A 78 10.72 -4.90 -25.70
C ASP A 78 10.29 -3.44 -25.88
N GLU A 79 10.12 -3.00 -27.13
CA GLU A 79 9.55 -1.68 -27.44
C GLU A 79 8.13 -1.54 -26.88
N TYR A 80 7.31 -2.58 -26.97
CA TYR A 80 5.99 -2.59 -26.35
C TYR A 80 6.07 -2.43 -24.82
N LEU A 81 6.97 -3.16 -24.14
CA LEU A 81 7.15 -3.04 -22.69
C LEU A 81 7.63 -1.64 -22.28
N GLU A 82 8.54 -1.06 -23.05
CA GLU A 82 9.05 0.29 -22.78
C GLU A 82 7.99 1.36 -23.00
N ARG A 83 7.30 1.33 -24.14
CA ARG A 83 6.37 2.41 -24.53
C ARG A 83 5.00 2.29 -23.90
N ALA A 84 4.49 1.08 -23.69
CA ALA A 84 3.15 0.86 -23.16
C ALA A 84 3.14 0.69 -21.63
N LEU A 85 4.17 0.06 -21.06
CA LEU A 85 4.25 -0.23 -19.63
C LEU A 85 5.30 0.61 -18.89
N GLY A 86 6.15 1.37 -19.61
CA GLY A 86 7.14 2.25 -19.01
C GLY A 86 8.35 1.53 -18.42
N TYR A 87 8.56 0.24 -18.74
CA TYR A 87 9.71 -0.50 -18.23
C TYR A 87 10.98 -0.15 -18.98
N ALA A 88 12.09 0.01 -18.25
CA ALA A 88 13.40 -0.01 -18.88
C ALA A 88 13.62 -1.36 -19.60
N PRO A 89 14.32 -1.39 -20.75
CA PRO A 89 14.43 -2.60 -21.57
C PRO A 89 14.95 -3.84 -20.83
N THR A 90 15.90 -3.66 -19.89
CA THR A 90 16.44 -4.75 -19.07
C THR A 90 15.40 -5.27 -18.08
N THR A 91 14.76 -4.37 -17.33
CA THR A 91 13.69 -4.70 -16.37
C THR A 91 12.52 -5.39 -17.05
N GLY A 92 12.11 -4.93 -18.23
CA GLY A 92 11.03 -5.54 -19.00
C GLY A 92 11.35 -7.00 -19.37
N ARG A 93 12.55 -7.26 -19.89
CA ARG A 93 12.99 -8.63 -20.21
C ARG A 93 13.06 -9.53 -18.98
N ASP A 94 13.59 -9.02 -17.87
CA ASP A 94 13.64 -9.79 -16.63
C ASP A 94 12.24 -10.12 -16.11
N ARG A 95 11.30 -9.17 -16.16
CA ARG A 95 9.90 -9.44 -15.78
C ARG A 95 9.27 -10.53 -16.65
N VAL A 96 9.49 -10.50 -17.97
CA VAL A 96 9.00 -11.55 -18.87
C VAL A 96 9.63 -12.90 -18.55
N ARG A 97 10.96 -12.94 -18.36
CA ARG A 97 11.68 -14.18 -18.03
C ARG A 97 11.17 -14.79 -16.72
N VAL A 98 10.96 -13.97 -15.69
CA VAL A 98 10.40 -14.44 -14.41
C VAL A 98 8.95 -14.90 -14.59
N ALA A 99 8.15 -14.17 -15.35
CA ALA A 99 6.77 -14.54 -15.63
C ALA A 99 6.65 -15.89 -16.36
N GLU A 100 7.52 -16.16 -17.33
CA GLU A 100 7.63 -17.45 -18.02
C GLU A 100 8.02 -18.57 -17.04
N ALA A 101 8.98 -18.33 -16.14
CA ALA A 101 9.36 -19.30 -15.11
C ALA A 101 8.20 -19.59 -14.12
N LEU A 102 7.41 -18.57 -13.75
CA LEU A 102 6.24 -18.70 -12.86
C LEU A 102 5.07 -19.45 -13.49
N GLU A 103 5.03 -19.57 -14.81
CA GLU A 103 4.03 -20.41 -15.47
C GLU A 103 4.23 -21.89 -15.11
N ALA A 104 5.50 -22.34 -15.10
CA ALA A 104 5.88 -23.70 -14.74
C ALA A 104 5.83 -23.98 -13.23
N LEU A 105 5.69 -22.94 -12.39
CA LEU A 105 5.73 -23.03 -10.93
C LEU A 105 4.43 -22.48 -10.30
N PRO A 106 3.32 -23.25 -10.35
CA PRO A 106 2.01 -22.77 -9.89
C PRO A 106 1.98 -22.41 -8.40
N GLU A 107 2.70 -23.14 -7.57
CA GLU A 107 2.79 -22.87 -6.13
C GLU A 107 3.51 -21.54 -5.86
N THR A 108 4.63 -21.28 -6.53
CA THR A 108 5.36 -20.00 -6.42
C THR A 108 4.51 -18.82 -6.90
N ARG A 109 3.69 -19.02 -7.93
CA ARG A 109 2.77 -17.99 -8.42
C ARG A 109 1.64 -17.71 -7.44
N LEU A 110 1.12 -18.73 -6.75
CA LEU A 110 0.16 -18.55 -5.66
C LEU A 110 0.82 -17.81 -4.49
N ALA A 111 2.02 -18.19 -4.11
CA ALA A 111 2.81 -17.52 -3.08
C ALA A 111 3.04 -16.04 -3.41
N LEU A 112 3.31 -15.72 -4.69
CA LEU A 112 3.43 -14.35 -5.17
C LEU A 112 2.09 -13.61 -5.08
N ALA A 113 0.98 -14.21 -5.50
CA ALA A 113 -0.34 -13.59 -5.41
C ALA A 113 -0.76 -13.32 -3.96
N GLU A 114 -0.38 -14.19 -3.04
CA GLU A 114 -0.62 -14.06 -1.60
C GLU A 114 0.36 -13.06 -0.93
N GLY A 115 1.39 -12.61 -1.63
CA GLY A 115 2.40 -11.69 -1.12
C GLY A 115 3.36 -12.32 -0.11
N THR A 116 3.48 -13.65 -0.09
CA THR A 116 4.47 -14.38 0.70
C THR A 116 5.86 -14.35 0.05
N VAL A 117 5.91 -14.12 -1.27
CA VAL A 117 7.12 -13.77 -2.03
C VAL A 117 6.86 -12.50 -2.85
N SER A 118 7.91 -11.72 -3.14
CA SER A 118 7.83 -10.47 -3.91
C SER A 118 8.91 -10.41 -4.99
N PHE A 119 8.65 -9.67 -6.07
CA PHE A 119 9.70 -9.29 -7.01
C PHE A 119 10.78 -8.46 -6.29
N SER A 120 12.04 -8.71 -6.58
CA SER A 120 13.21 -7.95 -6.09
C SER A 120 14.12 -7.60 -7.26
#